data_AF-A0A514C3R2-F1
#
_entry.id   AF-A0A514C3R2-F1
#
_cell.length_a   1.000
_cell.length_b   1.000
_cell.length_c   1.000
_cell.angle_alpha   90.00
_cell.angle_beta   90.00
_cell.angle_gamma   90.00
#
_symmetry.space_group_name_H-M   'P 1'
#
loop_
_entity.id
_entity.type
_entity.pdbx_description
1 polymer ?
#
loop_
_entity_poly.entity_id
_entity_poly.type
_entity_poly.pdbx_seq_one_letter_code
_entity_poly.pdbx_strand_id
1 'polypeptide(L)' 'MSNQEEPPETPDAFLKNVGTRLAKRDAVDSDLAAILAEHILASDVADDAVAQAKAAVVALAKTRAQAPVEVANG' A
#
# COMPACT_ATOMS: atom_id res chain seq x y z
N MET A 1 21.03 -13.03 31.71
CA MET A 1 20.27 -13.04 30.45
C MET A 1 20.77 -11.86 29.65
N SER A 2 21.46 -12.09 28.53
CA SER A 2 21.97 -11.01 27.70
C SER A 2 20.77 -10.28 27.09
N ASN A 3 20.54 -9.03 27.52
CA ASN A 3 19.56 -8.15 26.90
C ASN A 3 20.16 -7.72 25.55
N GLN A 4 19.98 -8.53 24.52
CA GLN A 4 20.28 -8.10 23.16
C GLN A 4 19.22 -7.07 22.80
N GLU A 5 19.56 -5.78 22.92
CA GLU A 5 18.78 -4.71 22.34
C GLU A 5 18.70 -4.97 20.84
N GLU A 6 17.49 -5.15 20.33
CA GLU A 6 17.27 -5.23 18.90
C GLU A 6 17.84 -3.94 18.26
N PRO A 7 18.56 -4.05 17.13
CA PRO A 7 19.03 -2.88 16.43
C PRO A 7 17.83 -1.98 16.09
N PRO A 8 18.00 -0.65 16.17
CA PRO A 8 16.92 0.29 15.90
C PRO A 8 16.36 0.08 14.50
N GLU A 9 15.03 0.03 14.38
CA GLU A 9 14.34 -0.12 13.11
C GLU A 9 14.73 1.02 12.16
N THR A 10 15.15 0.67 10.94
CA THR A 10 15.45 1.68 9.92
C THR A 10 14.16 2.31 9.40
N PRO A 11 14.19 3.57 8.92
CA PRO A 11 13.01 4.18 8.30
C PRO A 11 12.39 3.32 7.19
N ASP A 12 13.20 2.70 6.34
CA ASP A 12 12.78 1.77 5.29
C ASP A 12 12.04 0.56 5.84
N ALA A 13 12.56 -0.05 6.90
CA ALA A 13 11.95 -1.20 7.54
C ALA A 13 10.60 -0.81 8.17
N PHE A 14 10.54 0.34 8.83
CA PHE A 14 9.32 0.90 9.39
C PHE A 14 8.25 1.12 8.30
N LEU A 15 8.60 1.82 7.22
CA LEU A 15 7.64 2.15 6.15
C LEU A 15 7.15 0.89 5.41
N LYS A 16 8.04 -0.07 5.15
CA LYS A 16 7.68 -1.38 4.59
C LYS A 16 6.75 -2.17 5.51
N ASN A 17 6.99 -2.10 6.81
CA ASN A 17 6.13 -2.72 7.82
C ASN A 17 4.74 -2.04 7.86
N VAL A 18 4.67 -0.72 7.73
CA VAL A 18 3.40 0.01 7.61
C VAL A 18 2.62 -0.44 6.37
N GLY A 19 3.25 -0.47 5.19
CA GLY A 19 2.59 -0.94 3.96
C GLY A 19 2.07 -2.37 4.08
N THR A 20 2.88 -3.26 4.64
CA THR A 20 2.49 -4.67 4.90
C THR A 20 1.31 -4.79 5.86
N ARG A 21 1.28 -3.97 6.92
CA ARG A 21 0.17 -3.97 7.90
C ARG A 21 -1.10 -3.41 7.31
N LEU A 22 -1.02 -2.37 6.48
CA LEU A 22 -2.16 -1.78 5.79
C LEU A 22 -2.81 -2.80 4.86
N ALA A 23 -2.02 -3.50 4.04
CA ALA A 23 -2.53 -4.49 3.07
C ALA A 23 -3.20 -5.72 3.73
N LYS A 24 -2.90 -6.00 5.01
CA LYS A 24 -3.45 -7.14 5.77
C LYS A 24 -4.68 -6.79 6.60
N ARG A 25 -5.13 -5.54 6.59
CA ARG A 25 -6.22 -5.08 7.45
C ARG A 25 -7.56 -5.24 6.72
N ASP A 26 -8.50 -5.96 7.32
CA ASP A 26 -9.78 -6.36 6.69
C ASP A 26 -10.63 -5.20 6.13
N ALA A 27 -10.53 -4.01 6.71
CA ALA A 27 -11.27 -2.82 6.28
C ALA A 27 -10.47 -1.92 5.32
N VAL A 28 -9.27 -2.35 4.91
CA VAL A 28 -8.41 -1.61 3.98
C VAL A 28 -8.43 -2.31 2.64
N ASP A 29 -8.63 -1.50 1.61
CA ASP A 29 -8.51 -1.96 0.24
C ASP A 29 -7.07 -2.36 -0.07
N SER A 30 -6.85 -3.64 -0.36
CA SER A 30 -5.51 -4.22 -0.56
C SER A 30 -4.77 -3.59 -1.74
N ASP A 31 -5.47 -3.23 -2.81
CA ASP A 31 -4.86 -2.64 -4.00
C ASP A 31 -4.47 -1.18 -3.73
N LEU A 32 -5.31 -0.42 -3.03
CA LEU A 32 -4.92 0.93 -2.58
C LEU A 32 -3.74 0.86 -1.60
N ALA A 33 -3.73 -0.10 -0.67
CA ALA A 33 -2.60 -0.26 0.25
C ALA A 33 -1.30 -0.59 -0.49
N ALA A 34 -1.37 -1.41 -1.55
CA ALA A 34 -0.23 -1.70 -2.40
C ALA A 34 0.30 -0.45 -3.11
N ILE A 35 -0.60 0.39 -3.67
CA ILE A 35 -0.21 1.67 -4.30
C ILE A 35 0.51 2.59 -3.31
N LEU A 36 0.03 2.67 -2.07
CA LEU A 36 0.68 3.47 -1.03
C LEU A 36 2.04 2.88 -0.65
N ALA A 37 2.14 1.56 -0.54
CA ALA A 37 3.40 0.87 -0.24
C ALA A 37 4.47 1.09 -1.31
N GLU A 38 4.06 1.14 -2.58
CA GLU A 38 4.96 1.29 -3.72
C GLU A 38 5.44 2.73 -3.91
N HIS A 39 4.53 3.70 -3.86
CA HIS A 39 4.85 5.08 -4.25
C HIS A 39 5.08 6.03 -3.08
N ILE A 40 4.55 5.75 -1.89
CA ILE A 40 4.52 6.72 -0.77
C ILE A 40 5.29 6.22 0.45
N LEU A 41 5.19 4.94 0.79
CA LEU A 41 5.81 4.34 1.97
C LEU A 41 7.19 3.77 1.65
N ALA A 42 8.04 4.60 1.05
CA ALA A 42 9.44 4.31 0.78
C ALA A 42 10.32 5.44 1.36
N SER A 43 11.56 5.11 1.69
CA SER A 43 12.55 6.06 2.19
C SER A 43 13.11 6.97 1.09
N ASP A 44 13.17 6.43 -0.13
CA ASP A 44 13.60 7.13 -1.34
C ASP A 44 12.42 7.14 -2.32
N VAL A 45 11.63 8.20 -2.25
CA VAL A 45 10.48 8.43 -3.13
C VAL A 45 10.87 9.38 -4.25
N ALA A 46 10.36 9.12 -5.45
CA ALA A 46 10.51 10.05 -6.56
C ALA A 46 9.85 11.40 -6.25
N ASP A 47 10.38 12.50 -6.81
CA ASP A 47 9.81 13.85 -6.64
C ASP A 47 8.32 13.92 -7.07
N ASP A 48 7.93 13.06 -8.01
CA ASP A 48 6.59 12.94 -8.56
C ASP A 48 5.78 11.78 -7.93
N ALA A 49 6.24 11.19 -6.83
CA ALA A 49 5.60 10.06 -6.14
C ALA A 49 4.09 10.23 -5.93
N VAL A 50 3.64 11.43 -5.53
CA VAL A 50 2.21 11.73 -5.35
C VAL A 50 1.46 11.68 -6.68
N ALA A 51 2.07 12.17 -7.76
CA ALA A 51 1.47 12.13 -9.09
C ALA A 51 1.36 10.68 -9.59
N GLN A 52 2.39 9.86 -9.35
CA GLN A 52 2.40 8.43 -9.68
C GLN A 52 1.33 7.66 -8.90
N ALA A 53 1.26 7.85 -7.58
CA ALA A 53 0.24 7.23 -6.74
C ALA A 53 -1.17 7.61 -7.20
N LYS A 54 -1.41 8.90 -7.51
CA LYS A 54 -2.68 9.37 -8.05
C LYS A 54 -3.02 8.70 -9.38
N ALA A 55 -2.06 8.60 -10.30
CA ALA A 55 -2.26 7.95 -11.58
C ALA A 55 -2.64 6.46 -11.40
N ALA A 56 -1.96 5.75 -10.49
CA ALA A 56 -2.25 4.36 -10.16
C ALA A 56 -3.66 4.20 -9.56
N VAL A 57 -4.08 5.08 -8.65
CA VAL A 57 -5.46 5.06 -8.09
C VAL A 57 -6.50 5.29 -9.19
N VAL A 58 -6.26 6.22 -10.11
CA VAL A 58 -7.18 6.47 -11.24
C VAL A 58 -7.25 5.25 -12.17
N ALA A 59 -6.12 4.58 -12.42
CA ALA A 59 -6.09 3.36 -13.20
C ALA A 59 -6.88 2.23 -12.53
N LEU A 60 -6.67 2.03 -11.22
CA LEU A 60 -7.41 1.06 -10.42
C LEU A 60 -8.92 1.32 -10.44
N ALA A 61 -9.32 2.58 -10.27
CA ALA A 61 -10.73 2.98 -10.33
C ALA A 61 -11.35 2.67 -11.71
N LYS A 62 -10.62 2.91 -12.81
CA LYS A 62 -11.05 2.55 -14.16
C LYS A 62 -11.22 1.04 -14.32
N THR A 63 -10.26 0.25 -13.84
CA THR A 63 -10.35 -1.22 -13.89
C THR A 63 -11.57 -1.72 -13.14
N ARG A 64 -11.85 -1.17 -11.94
CA ARG A 64 -13.01 -1.56 -11.14
C ARG A 64 -14.34 -1.12 -11.75
N ALA A 65 -14.37 0.02 -12.42
CA ALA A 65 -15.55 0.48 -13.15
C ALA A 65 -15.86 -0.40 -14.38
N GLN A 66 -14.88 -1.14 -14.90
CA GLN A 66 -15.03 -2.06 -16.04
C GLN A 66 -15.34 -3.50 -15.62
N ALA A 67 -15.12 -3.85 -14.35
CA ALA A 67 -15.46 -5.17 -13.84
C ALA A 67 -16.98 -5.38 -13.90
N PRO A 68 -17.47 -6.48 -14.52
CA PRO A 68 -18.90 -6.75 -14.54
C PRO A 68 -19.40 -6.91 -13.10
N VAL A 69 -20.47 -6.19 -12.77
CA VAL A 69 -21.21 -6.42 -11.52
C VAL A 69 -21.67 -7.86 -11.55
N GLU A 70 -21.18 -8.68 -10.63
CA GLU A 70 -21.74 -10.01 -10.41
C GLU A 70 -23.20 -9.80 -10.00
N VAL A 71 -24.11 -9.96 -10.96
CA VAL A 71 -25.55 -9.97 -10.68
C VAL A 71 -25.80 -11.17 -9.79
N ALA A 72 -25.89 -10.92 -8.48
CA ALA A 72 -26.42 -11.86 -7.51
C ALA A 72 -27.89 -12.12 -7.87
N ASN A 73 -28.11 -13.01 -8.83
CA ASN A 73 -29.42 -13.48 -9.21
C ASN A 73 -29.92 -14.42 -8.11
N GLY A 74 -30.78 -13.89 -7.24
CA GLY A 74 -31.73 -14.67 -6.46
C GLY A 74 -33.00 -14.95 -7.27
#